data_AF-A0A535H0V8-F1
#
_entry.id   AF-A0A535H0V8-F1
#
_cell.length_a   1.000
_cell.length_b   1.000
_cell.length_c   1.000
_cell.angle_alpha   90.00
_cell.angle_beta   90.00
_cell.angle_gamma   90.00
#
_symmetry.space_group_name_H-M   'P 1'
#
loop_
_entity.id
_entity.type
_entity.pdbx_description
1 polymer ?
#
loop_
_entity_poly.entity_id
_entity_poly.type
_entity_poly.pdbx_seq_one_letter_code
_entity_poly.pdbx_strand_id
1 'polypeptide(L)'
;FHQVDHGPGRKHEGSGLGLALTKRFAALHGGDVRVESDVDRGSVFTLSLPLRRAATTTETPAVAVSSNGHATDPLVLVVEDDPAAAELLTRQLVAAGYRTAVARTGTEALEKARSLKPAAITLDIILPEIDGWEVITRLKSDEATSGIPIVVVSVVDNPELGMSLGAIDYFVKPVDGRDLVQRLNQYHVEHSPGREKEQIRVLVVDDEPANRNWLAKTLEPEGFTVVPASGGREAIELAKSIKPDFVLLDLMMPEVTGFDVVEALRADEATRDVPIMVVTAANLTEADRRLLNGRVSQILSRGAVANSDIVGLLRRVVAHRNGSP
;
A
#
# COMPACT_ATOMS: atom_id res chain seq x y z
N PHE A 1 -5.26 -37.99 22.90
CA PHE A 1 -3.81 -38.21 22.94
C PHE A 1 -3.42 -38.27 24.40
N HIS A 2 -2.77 -39.35 24.82
CA HIS A 2 -2.29 -39.49 26.19
C HIS A 2 -0.77 -39.39 26.16
N GLN A 3 -0.22 -38.58 27.05
CA GLN A 3 1.21 -38.51 27.26
C GLN A 3 1.62 -39.78 28.02
N VAL A 4 2.62 -40.49 27.50
CA VAL A 4 3.23 -41.62 28.21
C VAL A 4 4.34 -41.04 29.07
N ASP A 5 4.32 -41.35 30.38
CA ASP A 5 5.22 -40.78 31.38
C ASP A 5 6.70 -40.89 30.99
N HIS A 6 7.46 -39.81 31.22
CA HIS A 6 8.90 -39.76 30.96
C HIS A 6 9.70 -39.77 32.26
N GLY A 7 10.79 -40.55 32.25
CA GLY A 7 11.71 -40.74 33.37
C GLY A 7 12.37 -39.45 33.89
N PRO A 8 13.08 -39.55 35.03
CA PRO A 8 13.44 -38.40 35.86
C PRO A 8 14.53 -37.55 35.20
N GLY A 9 14.16 -36.44 34.54
CA GLY A 9 15.19 -35.59 33.92
C GLY A 9 14.80 -34.30 33.20
N ARG A 10 13.54 -33.87 33.11
CA ARG A 10 13.21 -32.59 32.44
C ARG A 10 12.38 -31.64 33.31
N LYS A 11 12.83 -30.38 33.36
CA LYS A 11 12.40 -29.33 34.31
C LYS A 11 11.34 -28.35 33.78
N HIS A 12 10.85 -28.49 32.56
CA HIS A 12 9.80 -27.62 32.01
C HIS A 12 8.85 -28.45 31.14
N GLU A 13 7.61 -28.59 31.61
CA GLU A 13 6.54 -29.30 30.93
C GLU A 13 5.81 -28.31 30.00
N GLY A 14 5.80 -28.56 28.69
CA GLY A 14 4.87 -27.87 27.80
C GLY A 14 3.45 -28.37 28.09
N SER A 15 2.43 -27.52 27.94
CA SER A 15 1.04 -27.83 28.34
C SER A 15 0.39 -29.06 27.67
N GLY A 16 1.08 -29.72 26.72
CA GLY A 16 0.55 -30.86 25.95
C GLY A 16 -0.62 -30.50 25.02
N LEU A 17 -1.05 -29.24 25.00
CA LEU A 17 -2.24 -28.79 24.28
C LEU A 17 -2.00 -28.57 22.78
N GLY A 18 -0.74 -28.46 22.33
CA GLY A 18 -0.41 -28.09 20.95
C GLY A 18 -1.09 -28.98 19.91
N LEU A 19 -0.93 -30.30 20.00
CA LEU A 19 -1.55 -31.24 19.06
C LEU A 19 -3.07 -31.32 19.19
N ALA A 20 -3.62 -31.10 20.39
CA ALA A 20 -5.06 -31.03 20.60
C ALA A 20 -5.67 -29.80 19.90
N LEU A 21 -4.99 -28.65 19.96
CA LEU A 21 -5.35 -27.44 19.24
C LEU A 21 -5.21 -27.63 17.72
N THR A 22 -4.09 -28.17 17.24
CA THR A 22 -3.87 -28.43 15.81
C THR A 22 -4.94 -29.37 15.23
N LYS A 23 -5.30 -30.45 15.95
CA LYS A 23 -6.38 -31.35 15.55
C LYS A 23 -7.73 -30.64 15.48
N ARG A 24 -8.03 -29.76 16.43
CA ARG A 24 -9.27 -28.99 16.46
C ARG A 24 -9.35 -28.00 15.30
N PHE A 25 -8.26 -27.31 14.97
CA PHE A 25 -8.20 -26.42 13.81
C PHE A 25 -8.35 -27.19 12.49
N ALA A 26 -7.68 -28.32 12.32
CA ALA A 26 -7.82 -29.13 11.11
C ALA A 26 -9.28 -29.60 10.90
N ALA A 27 -9.94 -30.06 11.97
CA ALA A 27 -11.34 -30.46 11.93
C ALA A 27 -12.28 -29.29 11.55
N LEU A 28 -12.02 -28.08 12.07
CA LEU A 28 -12.79 -26.88 11.69
C LEU A 28 -12.67 -26.54 10.21
N HIS A 29 -11.53 -26.86 9.58
CA HIS A 29 -11.30 -26.67 8.15
C HIS A 29 -11.76 -27.87 7.31
N GLY A 30 -12.48 -28.84 7.90
CA GLY A 30 -12.96 -30.05 7.21
C GLY A 30 -11.88 -31.08 6.91
N GLY A 31 -10.72 -30.97 7.56
CA GLY A 31 -9.57 -31.83 7.42
C GLY A 31 -9.28 -32.69 8.66
N ASP A 32 -8.07 -33.26 8.72
CA ASP A 32 -7.61 -34.13 9.80
C ASP A 32 -6.10 -34.04 10.02
N VAL A 33 -5.63 -34.46 11.20
CA VAL A 33 -4.20 -34.55 11.55
C VAL A 33 -3.88 -35.95 12.06
N ARG A 34 -2.83 -36.56 11.50
CA ARG A 34 -2.33 -37.88 11.87
C ARG A 34 -0.86 -37.81 12.27
N VAL A 35 -0.44 -38.77 13.07
CA VAL A 35 0.96 -38.96 13.45
C VAL A 35 1.31 -40.43 13.32
N GLU A 36 2.45 -40.70 12.67
CA GLU A 36 3.09 -42.00 12.60
C GLU A 36 4.43 -41.87 13.30
N SER A 37 4.75 -42.74 14.25
CA SER A 37 5.95 -42.62 15.06
C SER A 37 6.50 -43.99 15.38
N ASP A 38 7.79 -44.15 15.14
CA ASP A 38 8.58 -45.34 15.49
C ASP A 38 9.61 -44.93 16.55
N VAL A 39 9.71 -45.71 17.62
CA VAL A 39 10.72 -45.49 18.67
C VAL A 39 12.12 -45.54 18.02
N ASP A 40 12.95 -44.56 18.35
CA ASP A 40 14.32 -44.38 17.84
C ASP A 40 14.45 -44.15 16.32
N ARG A 41 13.33 -43.93 15.60
CA ARG A 41 13.34 -43.57 14.16
C ARG A 41 12.69 -42.23 13.85
N GLY A 42 11.98 -41.64 14.81
CA GLY A 42 11.34 -40.32 14.70
C GLY A 42 9.83 -40.40 14.45
N SER A 43 9.23 -39.23 14.18
CA SER A 43 7.78 -39.09 14.00
C SER A 43 7.46 -38.27 12.76
N VAL A 44 6.45 -38.70 12.00
CA VAL A 44 5.88 -37.99 10.85
C VAL A 44 4.50 -37.48 11.25
N PHE A 45 4.27 -36.18 11.07
CA PHE A 45 2.97 -35.54 11.28
C PHE A 45 2.35 -35.17 9.94
N THR A 46 1.11 -35.56 9.69
CA THR A 46 0.42 -35.33 8.42
C THR A 46 -0.86 -34.55 8.65
N LEU A 47 -0.98 -33.37 8.04
CA LEU A 47 -2.20 -32.57 7.99
C LEU A 47 -2.88 -32.76 6.63
N SER A 48 -4.15 -33.15 6.61
CA SER A 48 -4.98 -33.24 5.41
C SER A 48 -6.07 -32.18 5.47
N LEU A 49 -6.27 -31.41 4.41
CA LEU A 49 -7.32 -30.39 4.30
C LEU A 49 -8.07 -30.54 2.97
N PRO A 50 -9.39 -30.32 2.92
CA PRO A 50 -10.16 -30.36 1.68
C PRO A 50 -9.84 -29.15 0.82
N LEU A 51 -9.35 -29.41 -0.40
CA LEU A 51 -9.18 -28.38 -1.42
C LEU A 51 -10.54 -28.04 -2.04
N ARG A 52 -11.06 -26.84 -1.76
CA ARG A 52 -12.17 -26.28 -2.55
C ARG A 52 -11.64 -25.85 -3.90
N ARG A 53 -11.87 -26.69 -4.92
CA ARG A 53 -11.67 -26.31 -6.30
C ARG A 53 -12.70 -25.23 -6.64
N ALA A 54 -12.26 -23.99 -6.86
CA ALA A 54 -13.11 -22.97 -7.47
C ALA A 54 -13.63 -23.56 -8.79
N ALA A 55 -14.94 -23.48 -9.01
CA ALA A 55 -15.59 -24.04 -10.18
C ALA A 55 -14.85 -23.57 -11.44
N THR A 56 -14.34 -24.54 -12.20
CA THR A 56 -13.73 -24.33 -13.49
C THR A 56 -14.79 -23.69 -14.37
N THR A 57 -14.69 -22.39 -14.60
CA THR A 57 -15.57 -21.70 -15.55
C THR A 57 -15.26 -22.30 -16.91
N THR A 58 -16.29 -22.89 -17.50
CA THR A 58 -16.29 -23.66 -18.73
C THR A 58 -15.51 -22.95 -19.85
N GLU A 59 -14.51 -23.64 -20.39
CA GLU A 59 -13.81 -23.29 -21.61
C GLU A 59 -14.83 -23.00 -22.74
N THR A 60 -14.79 -21.80 -23.27
CA THR A 60 -15.42 -21.39 -24.54
C THR A 60 -14.27 -20.83 -25.41
N PRO A 61 -14.25 -21.09 -26.73
CA PRO A 61 -13.03 -21.39 -27.47
C PRO A 61 -12.06 -20.21 -27.59
N ALA A 62 -10.78 -20.57 -27.60
CA ALA A 62 -9.62 -19.73 -27.81
C ALA A 62 -9.79 -18.75 -28.99
N VAL A 63 -10.14 -17.52 -28.67
CA VAL A 63 -9.62 -16.35 -29.37
C VAL A 63 -8.28 -16.08 -28.70
N ALA A 64 -7.20 -15.99 -29.46
CA ALA A 64 -5.83 -15.85 -28.98
C ALA A 64 -5.66 -14.62 -28.07
N VAL A 65 -5.91 -14.80 -26.77
CA VAL A 65 -5.51 -13.85 -25.73
C VAL A 65 -4.02 -14.08 -25.54
N SER A 66 -3.22 -13.10 -25.91
CA SER A 66 -1.78 -13.10 -25.69
C SER A 66 -1.50 -13.43 -24.22
N SER A 67 -0.72 -14.48 -23.98
CA SER A 67 -0.45 -15.06 -22.66
C SER A 67 0.27 -14.13 -21.67
N ASN A 68 0.62 -12.90 -22.08
CA ASN A 68 1.36 -11.90 -21.31
C ASN A 68 0.78 -10.48 -21.48
N GLY A 69 -0.54 -10.30 -21.64
CA GLY A 69 -1.16 -8.98 -21.90
C GLY A 69 -0.95 -8.47 -23.33
N HIS A 70 -1.46 -7.29 -23.69
CA HIS A 70 -1.29 -6.69 -25.02
C HIS A 70 0.07 -5.98 -25.15
N ALA A 71 0.68 -5.97 -26.33
CA ALA A 71 2.05 -5.44 -26.54
C ALA A 71 2.25 -3.95 -26.22
N THR A 72 1.17 -3.21 -25.95
CA THR A 72 1.16 -1.80 -25.53
C THR A 72 1.07 -1.62 -24.02
N ASP A 73 0.73 -2.67 -23.27
CA ASP A 73 0.46 -2.58 -21.84
C ASP A 73 1.77 -2.38 -21.06
N PRO A 74 1.75 -1.67 -19.93
CA PRO A 74 2.96 -1.46 -19.13
C PRO A 74 3.54 -2.79 -18.60
N LEU A 75 4.87 -2.91 -18.64
CA LEU A 75 5.59 -4.11 -18.20
C LEU A 75 5.93 -4.03 -16.71
N VAL A 76 5.58 -5.05 -15.94
CA VAL A 76 6.01 -5.25 -14.55
C VAL A 76 7.01 -6.39 -14.48
N LEU A 77 8.15 -6.17 -13.84
CA LEU A 77 9.12 -7.22 -13.56
C LEU A 77 8.83 -7.83 -12.18
N VAL A 78 8.48 -9.12 -12.15
CA VAL A 78 8.22 -9.89 -10.94
C VAL A 78 9.50 -10.62 -10.54
N VAL A 79 10.06 -10.27 -9.38
CA VAL A 79 11.27 -10.88 -8.83
C VAL A 79 10.89 -11.76 -7.65
N GLU A 80 10.89 -13.07 -7.89
CA GLU A 80 10.34 -14.08 -6.98
C GLU A 80 10.96 -15.44 -7.29
N ASP A 81 11.62 -16.06 -6.32
CA ASP A 81 12.29 -17.35 -6.52
C ASP A 81 11.29 -18.53 -6.51
N ASP A 82 10.21 -18.46 -5.73
CA ASP A 82 9.16 -19.49 -5.72
C ASP A 82 8.33 -19.49 -7.03
N PRO A 83 8.34 -20.60 -7.80
CA PRO A 83 7.54 -20.75 -9.02
C PRO A 83 6.06 -20.48 -8.85
N ALA A 84 5.46 -20.97 -7.75
CA ALA A 84 4.03 -20.86 -7.51
C ALA A 84 3.63 -19.43 -7.13
N ALA A 85 4.41 -18.77 -6.27
CA ALA A 85 4.17 -17.38 -5.88
C ALA A 85 4.29 -16.43 -7.09
N ALA A 86 5.31 -16.61 -7.93
CA ALA A 86 5.50 -15.78 -9.12
C ALA A 86 4.37 -15.96 -10.14
N GLU A 87 3.89 -17.21 -10.31
CA GLU A 87 2.77 -17.50 -11.21
C GLU A 87 1.47 -16.84 -10.70
N LEU A 88 1.23 -16.87 -9.38
CA LEU A 88 0.08 -16.20 -8.78
C LEU A 88 0.12 -14.68 -9.01
N LEU A 89 1.26 -14.04 -8.70
CA LEU A 89 1.46 -12.60 -8.93
C LEU A 89 1.31 -12.23 -10.40
N THR A 90 1.89 -13.05 -11.29
CA THR A 90 1.78 -12.86 -12.74
C THR A 90 0.31 -12.87 -13.19
N ARG A 91 -0.48 -13.86 -12.77
CA ARG A 91 -1.90 -13.92 -13.12
C ARG A 91 -2.68 -12.70 -12.64
N GLN A 92 -2.41 -12.22 -11.42
CA GLN A 92 -3.07 -11.05 -10.85
C GLN A 92 -2.74 -9.78 -11.62
N LEU A 93 -1.47 -9.56 -11.95
CA LEU A 93 -1.02 -8.40 -12.71
C LEU A 93 -1.55 -8.42 -14.16
N VAL A 94 -1.54 -9.58 -14.81
CA VAL A 94 -2.10 -9.73 -16.17
C VAL A 94 -3.60 -9.46 -16.17
N ALA A 95 -4.35 -9.96 -15.19
CA ALA A 95 -5.78 -9.68 -15.05
C ALA A 95 -6.08 -8.18 -14.86
N ALA A 96 -5.10 -7.42 -14.35
CA ALA A 96 -5.18 -5.98 -14.18
C ALA A 96 -4.69 -5.15 -15.38
N GLY A 97 -4.36 -5.80 -16.51
CA GLY A 97 -3.94 -5.11 -17.72
C GLY A 97 -2.45 -4.78 -17.79
N TYR A 98 -1.62 -5.48 -17.01
CA TYR A 98 -0.16 -5.42 -17.13
C TYR A 98 0.40 -6.55 -17.97
N ARG A 99 1.57 -6.33 -18.56
CA ARG A 99 2.44 -7.44 -18.98
C ARG A 99 3.43 -7.74 -17.89
N THR A 100 3.91 -8.97 -17.85
CA THR A 100 4.88 -9.39 -16.83
C THR A 100 6.10 -10.05 -17.43
N ALA A 101 7.26 -9.78 -16.85
CA ALA A 101 8.46 -10.58 -16.99
C ALA A 101 8.82 -11.10 -15.59
N VAL A 102 9.38 -12.31 -15.49
CA VAL A 102 9.76 -12.91 -14.20
C VAL A 102 11.27 -13.01 -14.10
N ALA A 103 11.84 -12.71 -12.93
CA ALA A 103 13.20 -13.02 -12.53
C ALA A 103 13.18 -13.89 -11.26
N ARG A 104 14.02 -14.92 -11.21
CA ARG A 104 14.10 -15.89 -10.10
C ARG A 104 15.27 -15.63 -9.16
N THR A 105 16.21 -14.78 -9.55
CA THR A 105 17.36 -14.37 -8.74
C THR A 105 17.54 -12.86 -8.80
N GLY A 106 18.22 -12.29 -7.80
CA GLY A 106 18.52 -10.85 -7.81
C GLY A 106 19.42 -10.44 -8.98
N THR A 107 20.36 -11.30 -9.38
CA THR A 107 21.23 -11.06 -10.56
C THR A 107 20.41 -10.94 -11.83
N GLU A 108 19.48 -11.88 -12.06
CA GLU A 108 18.58 -11.87 -13.20
C GLU A 108 17.66 -10.63 -13.18
N ALA A 109 17.22 -10.20 -11.99
CA ALA A 109 16.40 -9.01 -11.83
C ALA A 109 17.13 -7.74 -12.28
N LEU A 110 18.41 -7.58 -11.92
CA LEU A 110 19.24 -6.44 -12.32
C LEU A 110 19.43 -6.38 -13.84
N GLU A 111 19.73 -7.52 -14.47
CA GLU A 111 19.89 -7.62 -15.93
C GLU A 111 18.59 -7.32 -16.69
N LYS A 112 17.47 -7.88 -16.22
CA LYS A 112 16.14 -7.66 -16.81
C LYS A 112 15.64 -6.24 -16.61
N ALA A 113 15.90 -5.62 -15.46
CA ALA A 113 15.52 -4.22 -15.22
C ALA A 113 16.21 -3.28 -16.21
N ARG A 114 17.51 -3.48 -16.47
CA ARG A 114 18.28 -2.68 -17.44
C ARG A 114 17.82 -2.87 -18.88
N SER A 115 17.60 -4.12 -19.29
CA SER A 115 17.28 -4.47 -20.68
C SER A 115 15.82 -4.21 -21.06
N LEU A 116 14.89 -4.56 -20.16
CA LEU A 116 13.45 -4.47 -20.43
C LEU A 116 12.85 -3.13 -20.04
N LYS A 117 13.53 -2.35 -19.19
CA LYS A 117 13.06 -1.06 -18.64
C LYS A 117 11.59 -1.14 -18.21
N PRO A 118 11.27 -2.05 -17.27
CA PRO A 118 9.92 -2.25 -16.84
C PRO A 118 9.38 -0.96 -16.22
N ALA A 119 8.08 -0.77 -16.35
CA ALA A 119 7.38 0.34 -15.76
C ALA A 119 7.29 0.19 -14.23
N ALA A 120 7.41 -1.02 -13.67
CA ALA A 120 7.57 -1.26 -12.24
C ALA A 120 8.23 -2.61 -11.93
N ILE A 121 8.73 -2.77 -10.70
CA ILE A 121 9.31 -4.01 -10.18
C ILE A 121 8.56 -4.43 -8.91
N THR A 122 8.12 -5.69 -8.83
CA THR A 122 7.69 -6.30 -7.57
C THR A 122 8.80 -7.22 -7.09
N LEU A 123 9.24 -7.08 -5.84
CA LEU A 123 10.48 -7.69 -5.36
C LEU A 123 10.29 -8.44 -4.04
N ASP A 124 10.57 -9.74 -4.00
CA ASP A 124 10.81 -10.42 -2.73
C ASP A 124 12.18 -10.06 -2.16
N ILE A 125 12.25 -9.96 -0.84
CA ILE A 125 13.48 -9.73 -0.07
C ILE A 125 14.27 -11.03 0.08
N ILE A 126 13.58 -12.16 0.23
CA ILE A 126 14.24 -13.45 0.35
C ILE A 126 14.49 -13.98 -1.05
N LEU A 127 15.72 -13.82 -1.53
CA LEU A 127 16.15 -14.31 -2.83
C LEU A 127 17.42 -15.15 -2.68
N PRO A 128 17.67 -16.11 -3.59
CA PRO A 128 18.94 -16.79 -3.68
C PRO A 128 20.05 -15.84 -4.17
N GLU A 129 21.29 -16.15 -3.78
CA GLU A 129 22.53 -15.42 -4.11
C GLU A 129 22.66 -14.06 -3.43
N ILE A 130 21.88 -13.07 -3.86
CA ILE A 130 21.85 -11.73 -3.29
C ILE A 130 20.45 -11.46 -2.74
N ASP A 131 20.37 -10.86 -1.55
CA ASP A 131 19.09 -10.51 -0.95
C ASP A 131 18.41 -9.34 -1.68
N GLY A 132 17.09 -9.22 -1.52
CA GLY A 132 16.34 -8.15 -2.20
C GLY A 132 16.74 -6.74 -1.73
N TRP A 133 17.35 -6.59 -0.55
CA TRP A 133 17.87 -5.30 -0.08
C TRP A 133 19.04 -4.81 -0.93
N GLU A 134 19.96 -5.72 -1.23
CA GLU A 134 21.07 -5.46 -2.12
C GLU A 134 20.58 -5.17 -3.55
N VAL A 135 19.54 -5.88 -4.01
CA VAL A 135 18.90 -5.61 -5.31
C VAL A 135 18.32 -4.19 -5.36
N ILE A 136 17.57 -3.75 -4.34
CA ILE A 136 17.03 -2.37 -4.27
C ILE A 136 18.16 -1.36 -4.34
N THR A 137 19.19 -1.53 -3.51
CA THR A 137 20.32 -0.61 -3.42
C THR A 137 21.02 -0.46 -4.77
N ARG A 138 21.26 -1.57 -5.47
CA ARG A 138 21.92 -1.58 -6.79
C ARG A 138 21.03 -0.95 -7.87
N LEU A 139 19.73 -1.25 -7.88
CA LEU A 139 18.78 -0.64 -8.82
C LEU A 139 18.66 0.87 -8.62
N LYS A 140 18.64 1.34 -7.37
CA LYS A 140 18.53 2.76 -7.04
C LYS A 140 19.82 3.56 -7.24
N SER A 141 20.97 2.90 -7.19
CA SER A 141 22.27 3.53 -7.45
C SER A 141 22.62 3.64 -8.94
N ASP A 142 21.89 2.96 -9.82
CA ASP A 142 22.13 2.95 -11.27
C ASP A 142 21.18 3.94 -11.97
N GLU A 143 21.76 4.90 -12.70
CA GLU A 143 21.02 5.94 -13.44
C GLU A 143 19.99 5.38 -14.42
N ALA A 144 20.26 4.20 -15.02
CA ALA A 144 19.34 3.58 -15.98
C ALA A 144 18.10 2.95 -15.32
N THR A 145 18.14 2.65 -14.02
CA THR A 145 17.08 1.92 -13.30
C THR A 145 16.56 2.62 -12.05
N SER A 146 17.20 3.70 -11.59
CA SER A 146 16.87 4.37 -10.32
C SER A 146 15.46 4.94 -10.28
N GLY A 147 14.96 5.39 -11.43
CA GLY A 147 13.59 5.90 -11.61
C GLY A 147 12.50 4.82 -11.67
N ILE A 148 12.85 3.54 -11.72
CA ILE A 148 11.85 2.46 -11.75
C ILE A 148 11.27 2.27 -10.34
N PRO A 149 9.93 2.29 -10.18
CA PRO A 149 9.30 2.01 -8.89
C PRO A 149 9.51 0.55 -8.47
N ILE A 150 9.80 0.35 -7.19
CA ILE A 150 9.98 -0.99 -6.59
C ILE A 150 8.97 -1.16 -5.47
N VAL A 151 8.09 -2.15 -5.59
CA VAL A 151 7.17 -2.58 -4.53
C VAL A 151 7.74 -3.85 -3.91
N VAL A 152 7.99 -3.83 -2.60
CA VAL A 152 8.48 -5.01 -1.89
C VAL A 152 7.30 -5.93 -1.53
N VAL A 153 7.45 -7.22 -1.80
CA VAL A 153 6.45 -8.26 -1.50
C VAL A 153 7.16 -9.41 -0.79
N SER A 154 7.11 -9.47 0.54
CA SER A 154 7.87 -10.48 1.30
C SER A 154 7.11 -11.09 2.46
N VAL A 155 7.59 -12.22 2.97
CA VAL A 155 7.12 -12.82 4.25
C VAL A 155 7.78 -12.17 5.47
N VAL A 156 8.86 -11.43 5.27
CA VAL A 156 9.52 -10.66 6.33
C VAL A 156 8.63 -9.46 6.68
N ASP A 157 8.63 -9.01 7.92
CA ASP A 157 7.95 -7.78 8.34
C ASP A 157 9.00 -6.74 8.74
N ASN A 158 9.57 -6.06 7.74
CA ASN A 158 10.51 -4.96 7.97
C ASN A 158 10.34 -3.81 6.94
N PRO A 159 9.18 -3.13 6.95
CA PRO A 159 8.87 -2.08 6.00
C PRO A 159 9.77 -0.85 6.13
N GLU A 160 10.31 -0.55 7.33
CA GLU A 160 11.16 0.63 7.57
C GLU A 160 12.43 0.62 6.72
N LEU A 161 13.10 -0.54 6.63
CA LEU A 161 14.28 -0.71 5.78
C LEU A 161 13.92 -0.61 4.29
N GLY A 162 12.78 -1.19 3.90
CA GLY A 162 12.06 -1.00 2.62
C GLY A 162 12.08 0.42 2.12
N MET A 163 11.42 1.26 2.90
CA MET A 163 11.17 2.64 2.55
C MET A 163 12.46 3.46 2.55
N SER A 164 13.38 3.20 3.49
CA SER A 164 14.67 3.92 3.56
C SER A 164 15.57 3.72 2.33
N LEU A 165 15.45 2.57 1.66
CA LEU A 165 16.24 2.21 0.48
C LEU A 165 15.55 2.61 -0.83
N GLY A 166 14.38 3.26 -0.76
CA GLY A 166 13.66 3.81 -1.90
C GLY A 166 12.64 2.87 -2.54
N ALA A 167 12.16 1.83 -1.82
CA ALA A 167 10.93 1.15 -2.20
C ALA A 167 9.73 2.11 -2.08
N ILE A 168 8.77 1.99 -2.99
CA ILE A 168 7.58 2.84 -3.01
C ILE A 168 6.49 2.32 -2.07
N ASP A 169 6.48 1.01 -1.79
CA ASP A 169 5.57 0.37 -0.85
C ASP A 169 6.08 -1.01 -0.42
N TYR A 170 5.49 -1.56 0.64
CA TYR A 170 5.85 -2.85 1.24
C TYR A 170 4.60 -3.68 1.57
N PHE A 171 4.56 -4.92 1.09
CA PHE A 171 3.49 -5.87 1.35
C PHE A 171 4.01 -7.13 2.05
N VAL A 172 3.31 -7.55 3.10
CA VAL A 172 3.52 -8.85 3.74
C VAL A 172 2.69 -9.89 3.02
N LYS A 173 3.30 -10.99 2.56
CA LYS A 173 2.57 -12.11 1.93
C LYS A 173 1.61 -12.77 2.94
N PRO A 174 0.38 -13.17 2.54
CA PRO A 174 -0.15 -13.18 1.18
C PRO A 174 -0.65 -11.81 0.71
N VAL A 175 -0.31 -11.42 -0.52
CA VAL A 175 -0.70 -10.14 -1.11
C VAL A 175 -2.05 -10.26 -1.82
N ASP A 176 -3.00 -9.36 -1.51
CA ASP A 176 -4.20 -9.20 -2.34
C ASP A 176 -3.78 -8.53 -3.65
N GLY A 177 -3.99 -9.23 -4.77
CA GLY A 177 -3.61 -8.75 -6.09
C GLY A 177 -4.25 -7.40 -6.45
N ARG A 178 -5.42 -7.07 -5.88
CA ARG A 178 -6.06 -5.77 -6.09
C ARG A 178 -5.29 -4.64 -5.42
N ASP A 179 -4.80 -4.86 -4.20
CA ASP A 179 -4.04 -3.85 -3.46
C ASP A 179 -2.69 -3.58 -4.15
N LEU A 180 -2.01 -4.63 -4.61
CA LEU A 180 -0.77 -4.53 -5.39
C LEU A 180 -0.99 -3.74 -6.68
N VAL A 181 -2.04 -4.08 -7.43
CA VAL A 181 -2.41 -3.41 -8.68
C VAL A 181 -2.77 -1.96 -8.44
N GLN A 182 -3.50 -1.65 -7.37
CA GLN A 182 -3.87 -0.29 -7.02
C GLN A 182 -2.63 0.58 -6.78
N ARG A 183 -1.60 0.07 -6.07
CA ARG A 183 -0.35 0.80 -5.86
C ARG A 183 0.44 1.02 -7.14
N LEU A 184 0.53 -0.01 -7.98
CA LEU A 184 1.22 0.08 -9.27
C LEU A 184 0.52 1.08 -10.21
N ASN A 185 -0.82 1.03 -10.28
CA ASN A 185 -1.63 1.99 -11.03
C ASN A 185 -1.42 3.41 -10.52
N GLN A 186 -1.40 3.61 -9.20
CA GLN A 186 -1.16 4.92 -8.60
C GLN A 186 0.19 5.49 -9.07
N TYR A 187 1.25 4.70 -9.04
CA TYR A 187 2.57 5.16 -9.48
C TYR A 187 2.68 5.36 -11.00
N HIS A 188 2.04 4.52 -11.82
CA HIS A 188 2.00 4.68 -13.29
C HIS A 188 1.20 5.88 -13.75
N VAL A 189 0.12 6.22 -13.05
CA VAL A 189 -0.64 7.45 -13.29
C VAL A 189 0.22 8.68 -12.96
N GLU A 190 1.05 8.61 -11.92
CA GLU A 190 1.97 9.70 -11.53
C GLU A 190 3.16 9.88 -12.50
N HIS A 191 3.56 8.86 -13.26
CA HIS A 191 4.83 8.85 -14.04
C HIS A 191 4.70 8.53 -15.55
N SER A 192 3.49 8.50 -16.11
CA SER A 192 3.31 8.27 -17.56
C SER A 192 3.83 9.45 -18.40
N PRO A 193 4.79 9.24 -19.32
CA PRO A 193 5.31 10.30 -20.18
C PRO A 193 4.27 10.63 -21.27
N GLY A 194 3.66 11.82 -21.20
CA GLY A 194 2.80 12.35 -22.27
C GLY A 194 1.43 12.89 -21.84
N ARG A 195 1.03 12.76 -20.57
CA ARG A 195 0.00 13.65 -20.01
C ARG A 195 0.70 14.81 -19.31
N GLU A 196 0.30 16.04 -19.64
CA GLU A 196 0.67 17.22 -18.86
C GLU A 196 0.44 16.88 -17.39
N LYS A 197 1.47 17.03 -16.54
CA LYS A 197 1.37 16.82 -15.10
C LYS A 197 0.16 17.60 -14.60
N GLU A 198 -0.96 16.94 -14.30
CA GLU A 198 -1.95 17.52 -13.40
C GLU A 198 -1.27 17.52 -12.04
N GLN A 199 -0.51 18.58 -11.77
CA GLN A 199 0.10 18.80 -10.47
C GLN A 199 -1.02 18.79 -9.44
N ILE A 200 -0.92 17.91 -8.45
CA ILE A 200 -1.95 17.76 -7.42
C ILE A 200 -2.04 19.08 -6.66
N ARG A 201 -3.20 19.74 -6.73
CA ARG A 201 -3.43 21.05 -6.13
C ARG A 201 -3.94 20.90 -4.72
N VAL A 202 -3.17 21.42 -3.77
CA VAL A 202 -3.50 21.43 -2.34
C VAL A 202 -3.87 22.84 -1.93
N LEU A 203 -5.14 23.05 -1.56
CA LEU A 203 -5.58 24.31 -0.97
C LEU A 203 -5.20 24.33 0.51
N VAL A 204 -4.33 25.27 0.91
CA VAL A 204 -3.88 25.44 2.29
C VAL A 204 -4.54 26.67 2.89
N VAL A 205 -5.39 26.46 3.89
CA VAL A 205 -6.24 27.47 4.51
C VAL A 205 -5.82 27.66 5.96
N ASP A 206 -5.20 28.80 6.25
CA ASP A 206 -4.72 29.17 7.59
C ASP A 206 -4.59 30.70 7.62
N ASP A 207 -4.97 31.38 8.69
CA ASP A 207 -4.89 32.84 8.77
C ASP A 207 -3.45 33.32 9.03
N GLU A 208 -2.62 32.48 9.67
CA GLU A 208 -1.23 32.79 9.94
C GLU A 208 -0.33 32.55 8.71
N PRO A 209 0.36 33.59 8.20
CA PRO A 209 1.21 33.46 7.01
C PRO A 209 2.41 32.51 7.22
N ALA A 210 2.87 32.36 8.46
CA ALA A 210 3.97 31.46 8.80
C ALA A 210 3.61 29.99 8.53
N ASN A 211 2.39 29.57 8.87
CA ASN A 211 1.93 28.20 8.67
C ASN A 211 1.75 27.88 7.19
N ARG A 212 1.14 28.81 6.44
CA ARG A 212 0.99 28.66 4.99
C ARG A 212 2.33 28.51 4.29
N ASN A 213 3.31 29.34 4.66
CA ASN A 213 4.66 29.28 4.10
C ASN A 213 5.40 27.99 4.49
N TRP A 214 5.22 27.52 5.73
CA TRP A 214 5.80 26.26 6.18
C TRP A 214 5.22 25.06 5.43
N LEU A 215 3.90 25.00 5.25
CA LEU A 215 3.24 23.94 4.47
C LEU A 215 3.64 24.02 2.99
N ALA A 216 3.70 25.21 2.40
CA ALA A 216 4.19 25.39 1.03
C ALA A 216 5.60 24.82 0.84
N LYS A 217 6.55 25.21 1.71
CA LYS A 217 7.93 24.70 1.68
C LYS A 217 8.05 23.20 1.91
N THR A 218 7.05 22.57 2.55
CA THR A 218 7.04 21.13 2.81
C THR A 218 6.45 20.36 1.64
N LEU A 219 5.43 20.91 0.97
CA LEU A 219 4.65 20.20 -0.05
C LEU A 219 5.13 20.47 -1.48
N GLU A 220 5.57 21.69 -1.80
CA GLU A 220 6.03 22.03 -3.15
C GLU A 220 7.23 21.18 -3.63
N PRO A 221 8.25 20.89 -2.80
CA PRO A 221 9.35 20.00 -3.21
C PRO A 221 8.90 18.57 -3.56
N GLU A 222 7.77 18.15 -3.00
CA GLU A 222 7.18 16.82 -3.20
C GLU A 222 6.27 16.73 -4.43
N GLY A 223 6.21 17.80 -5.23
CA GLY A 223 5.48 17.86 -6.51
C GLY A 223 4.04 18.35 -6.41
N PHE A 224 3.60 18.83 -5.24
CA PHE A 224 2.27 19.42 -5.07
C PHE A 224 2.26 20.90 -5.49
N THR A 225 1.16 21.35 -6.08
CA THR A 225 0.89 22.79 -6.25
C THR A 225 0.14 23.30 -5.03
N VAL A 226 0.79 24.12 -4.21
CA VAL A 226 0.13 24.71 -3.05
C VAL A 226 -0.59 25.99 -3.44
N VAL A 227 -1.88 26.07 -3.13
CA VAL A 227 -2.69 27.28 -3.29
C VAL A 227 -3.02 27.80 -1.89
N PRO A 228 -2.43 28.92 -1.45
CA PRO A 228 -2.69 29.46 -0.12
C PRO A 228 -4.00 30.26 -0.09
N ALA A 229 -4.73 30.14 1.01
CA ALA A 229 -5.88 30.98 1.36
C ALA A 229 -5.69 31.50 2.79
N SER A 230 -5.86 32.80 2.98
CA SER A 230 -5.65 33.50 4.25
C SER A 230 -6.85 33.49 5.19
N GLY A 231 -7.98 32.91 4.77
CA GLY A 231 -9.18 32.83 5.58
C GLY A 231 -10.30 32.04 4.91
N GLY A 232 -11.38 31.79 5.64
CA GLY A 232 -12.44 30.88 5.19
C GLY A 232 -13.20 31.36 3.95
N ARG A 233 -13.44 32.66 3.80
CA ARG A 233 -14.15 33.21 2.63
C ARG A 233 -13.36 33.00 1.33
N GLU A 234 -12.08 33.36 1.36
CA GLU A 234 -11.17 33.16 0.23
C GLU A 234 -11.04 31.66 -0.10
N ALA A 235 -10.96 30.79 0.92
CA ALA A 235 -10.90 29.35 0.72
C ALA A 235 -12.11 28.79 -0.01
N ILE A 236 -13.33 29.24 0.33
CA ILE A 236 -14.56 28.79 -0.33
C ILE A 236 -14.58 29.23 -1.80
N GLU A 237 -14.19 30.48 -2.10
CA GLU A 237 -14.15 31.01 -3.47
C GLU A 237 -13.09 30.30 -4.33
N LEU A 238 -11.90 30.09 -3.77
CA LEU A 238 -10.82 29.34 -4.43
C LEU A 238 -11.24 27.90 -4.66
N ALA A 239 -11.76 27.20 -3.65
CA ALA A 239 -12.14 25.79 -3.78
C ALA A 239 -13.13 25.56 -4.94
N LYS A 240 -14.09 26.46 -5.15
CA LYS A 240 -15.05 26.39 -6.26
C LYS A 240 -14.44 26.65 -7.63
N SER A 241 -13.48 27.57 -7.72
CA SER A 241 -12.87 27.97 -8.98
C SER A 241 -11.75 27.03 -9.41
N ILE A 242 -10.83 26.70 -8.52
CA ILE A 242 -9.67 25.87 -8.81
C ILE A 242 -9.96 24.38 -8.71
N LYS A 243 -11.01 23.96 -7.97
CA LYS A 243 -11.35 22.56 -7.70
C LYS A 243 -10.12 21.76 -7.22
N PRO A 244 -9.65 22.02 -5.99
CA PRO A 244 -8.44 21.41 -5.50
C PRO A 244 -8.63 19.90 -5.35
N ASP A 245 -7.51 19.19 -5.42
CA ASP A 245 -7.48 17.76 -5.18
C ASP A 245 -7.61 17.45 -3.69
N PHE A 246 -7.19 18.40 -2.85
CA PHE A 246 -7.16 18.29 -1.40
C PHE A 246 -7.24 19.65 -0.69
N VAL A 247 -7.82 19.70 0.51
CA VAL A 247 -7.83 20.91 1.37
C VAL A 247 -7.17 20.61 2.72
N LEU A 248 -6.15 21.40 3.09
CA LEU A 248 -5.62 21.51 4.44
C LEU A 248 -6.22 22.73 5.11
N LEU A 249 -6.90 22.55 6.24
CA LEU A 249 -7.75 23.58 6.83
C LEU A 249 -7.48 23.78 8.32
N ASP A 250 -7.16 24.99 8.73
CA ASP A 250 -7.27 25.38 10.13
C ASP A 250 -8.72 25.72 10.50
N LEU A 251 -9.10 25.42 11.73
CA LEU A 251 -10.42 25.72 12.28
C LEU A 251 -10.51 27.10 12.91
N MET A 252 -9.39 27.62 13.42
CA MET A 252 -9.34 28.86 14.18
C MET A 252 -8.95 30.02 13.26
N MET A 253 -9.94 30.60 12.58
CA MET A 253 -9.73 31.75 11.69
C MET A 253 -10.76 32.86 11.97
N PRO A 254 -10.40 34.13 11.73
CA PRO A 254 -11.32 35.25 11.89
C PRO A 254 -12.43 35.25 10.83
N GLU A 255 -13.56 35.87 11.18
CA GLU A 255 -14.77 36.04 10.36
C GLU A 255 -15.48 34.73 9.97
N VAL A 256 -14.83 33.88 9.19
CA VAL A 256 -15.34 32.59 8.72
C VAL A 256 -14.47 31.49 9.30
N THR A 257 -15.05 30.67 10.18
CA THR A 257 -14.33 29.60 10.85
C THR A 257 -14.09 28.42 9.92
N GLY A 258 -13.15 27.53 10.23
CA GLY A 258 -12.96 26.34 9.42
C GLY A 258 -14.17 25.39 9.44
N PHE A 259 -15.01 25.42 10.48
CA PHE A 259 -16.27 24.65 10.48
C PHE A 259 -17.23 25.16 9.39
N ASP A 260 -17.33 26.49 9.24
CA ASP A 260 -18.15 27.11 8.20
C ASP A 260 -17.62 26.76 6.80
N VAL A 261 -16.29 26.70 6.63
CA VAL A 261 -15.65 26.25 5.38
C VAL A 261 -16.02 24.81 5.06
N VAL A 262 -15.91 23.89 6.04
CA VAL A 262 -16.27 22.47 5.84
C VAL A 262 -17.73 22.36 5.42
N GLU A 263 -18.64 23.07 6.10
CA GLU A 263 -20.06 23.07 5.76
C GLU A 263 -20.31 23.60 4.35
N ALA A 264 -19.73 24.75 4.00
CA ALA A 264 -19.88 25.37 2.70
C ALA A 264 -19.36 24.48 1.55
N LEU A 265 -18.22 23.80 1.76
CA LEU A 265 -17.66 22.87 0.75
C LEU A 265 -18.50 21.60 0.62
N ARG A 266 -19.04 21.07 1.72
CA ARG A 266 -19.90 19.87 1.68
C ARG A 266 -21.28 20.14 1.08
N ALA A 267 -21.78 21.38 1.18
CA ALA A 267 -23.05 21.79 0.60
C ALA A 267 -23.01 21.99 -0.94
N ASP A 268 -21.83 22.20 -1.52
CA ASP A 268 -21.66 22.49 -2.95
C ASP A 268 -21.33 21.22 -3.75
N GLU A 269 -22.02 20.99 -4.88
CA GLU A 269 -21.80 19.80 -5.73
C GLU A 269 -20.40 19.70 -6.30
N ALA A 270 -19.76 20.83 -6.59
CA ALA A 270 -18.43 20.83 -7.19
C ALA A 270 -17.32 20.49 -6.19
N THR A 271 -17.56 20.65 -4.88
CA THR A 271 -16.54 20.52 -3.84
C THR A 271 -16.89 19.52 -2.73
N ARG A 272 -18.11 18.95 -2.74
CA ARG A 272 -18.58 18.02 -1.69
C ARG A 272 -17.73 16.78 -1.50
N ASP A 273 -17.04 16.32 -2.54
CA ASP A 273 -16.20 15.11 -2.51
C ASP A 273 -14.72 15.43 -2.32
N VAL A 274 -14.35 16.70 -2.25
CA VAL A 274 -12.96 17.10 -2.04
C VAL A 274 -12.54 16.69 -0.61
N PRO A 275 -11.47 15.89 -0.45
CA PRO A 275 -10.96 15.52 0.86
C PRO A 275 -10.50 16.76 1.64
N ILE A 276 -10.91 16.85 2.91
CA ILE A 276 -10.54 17.94 3.81
C ILE A 276 -9.80 17.32 5.00
N MET A 277 -8.59 17.79 5.28
CA MET A 277 -7.86 17.48 6.51
C MET A 277 -7.72 18.73 7.35
N VAL A 278 -8.12 18.59 8.60
CA VAL A 278 -8.03 19.67 9.58
C VAL A 278 -6.64 19.66 10.20
N VAL A 279 -5.99 20.81 10.22
CA VAL A 279 -4.71 21.05 10.90
C VAL A 279 -4.89 22.23 11.84
N THR A 280 -5.04 21.96 13.14
CA THR A 280 -5.32 23.03 14.12
C THR A 280 -4.49 22.88 15.39
N ALA A 281 -4.22 23.99 16.08
CA ALA A 281 -3.67 23.98 17.43
C ALA A 281 -4.75 23.86 18.51
N ALA A 282 -6.04 23.97 18.14
CA ALA A 282 -7.15 23.95 19.07
C ALA A 282 -7.39 22.55 19.65
N ASN A 283 -7.66 22.49 20.96
CA ASN A 283 -8.19 21.30 21.60
C ASN A 283 -9.68 21.17 21.24
N LEU A 284 -9.99 20.22 20.38
CA LEU A 284 -11.37 19.95 19.95
C LEU A 284 -12.16 19.28 21.06
N THR A 285 -13.34 19.82 21.33
CA THR A 285 -14.31 19.20 22.22
C THR A 285 -14.96 17.98 21.57
N GLU A 286 -15.68 17.18 22.35
CA GLU A 286 -16.43 16.04 21.82
C GLU A 286 -17.53 16.50 20.84
N ALA A 287 -18.12 17.68 21.07
CA ALA A 287 -19.09 18.29 20.17
C ALA A 287 -18.45 18.65 18.82
N ASP A 288 -17.26 19.26 18.84
CA ASP A 288 -16.53 19.62 17.62
C ASP A 288 -16.17 18.39 16.78
N ARG A 289 -15.70 17.33 17.45
CA ARG A 289 -15.38 16.05 16.80
C ARG A 289 -16.59 15.44 16.13
N ARG A 290 -17.78 15.52 16.74
CA ARG A 290 -19.03 15.03 16.15
C ARG A 290 -19.42 15.81 14.90
N LEU A 291 -19.19 17.12 14.87
CA LEU A 291 -19.48 17.96 13.70
C LEU A 291 -18.56 17.65 12.51
N LEU A 292 -17.31 17.26 12.78
CA LEU A 292 -16.32 16.92 11.76
C LEU A 292 -16.41 15.46 11.30
N ASN A 293 -16.98 14.59 12.12
CA ASN A 293 -17.05 13.16 11.85
C ASN A 293 -17.79 12.87 10.52
N GLY A 294 -17.15 12.12 9.63
CA GLY A 294 -17.66 11.81 8.29
C GLY A 294 -17.63 12.97 7.29
N ARG A 295 -17.20 14.19 7.70
CA ARG A 295 -17.05 15.35 6.81
C ARG A 295 -15.60 15.69 6.51
N VAL A 296 -14.65 15.24 7.32
CA VAL A 296 -13.21 15.42 7.11
C VAL A 296 -12.51 14.07 7.07
N SER A 297 -11.45 13.98 6.27
CA SER A 297 -10.65 12.77 6.12
C SER A 297 -9.80 12.50 7.36
N GLN A 298 -9.29 13.56 7.99
CA GLN A 298 -8.45 13.44 9.17
C GLN A 298 -8.37 14.76 9.93
N ILE A 299 -8.05 14.68 11.22
CA ILE A 299 -7.78 15.81 12.10
C ILE A 299 -6.39 15.63 12.70
N LEU A 300 -5.52 16.63 12.52
CA LEU A 300 -4.17 16.66 13.05
C LEU A 300 -3.97 17.87 13.96
N SER A 301 -3.18 17.69 15.02
CA SER A 301 -2.68 18.83 15.79
C SER A 301 -1.44 19.40 15.13
N ARG A 302 -1.26 20.73 15.12
CA ARG A 302 -0.09 21.37 14.48
C ARG A 302 1.25 20.80 14.96
N GLY A 303 1.37 20.50 16.26
CA GLY A 303 2.57 19.87 16.83
C GLY A 303 2.81 18.43 16.37
N ALA A 304 1.76 17.70 15.99
CA ALA A 304 1.90 16.39 15.35
C ALA A 304 2.35 16.53 13.90
N VAL A 305 1.85 17.53 13.15
CA VAL A 305 2.25 17.74 11.74
C VAL A 305 3.75 18.00 11.61
N ALA A 306 4.34 18.79 12.51
CA ALA A 306 5.77 19.06 12.51
C ALA A 306 6.64 17.80 12.70
N ASN A 307 6.09 16.75 13.34
CA ASN A 307 6.78 15.51 13.67
C ASN A 307 6.25 14.30 12.88
N SER A 308 5.35 14.51 11.91
CA SER A 308 4.71 13.42 11.15
C SER A 308 4.88 13.63 9.66
N ASP A 309 4.82 12.52 8.92
CA ASP A 309 4.88 12.52 7.46
C ASP A 309 3.54 12.99 6.86
N ILE A 310 3.32 14.31 6.86
CA ILE A 310 2.14 14.94 6.24
C ILE A 310 2.06 14.62 4.74
N VAL A 311 3.21 14.46 4.07
CA VAL A 311 3.31 14.14 2.65
C VAL A 311 2.76 12.75 2.38
N GLY A 312 3.19 11.75 3.15
CA GLY A 312 2.68 10.39 3.05
C GLY A 312 1.18 10.29 3.39
N LEU A 313 0.70 11.08 4.36
CA LEU A 313 -0.73 11.17 4.66
C LEU A 313 -1.53 11.76 3.50
N LEU A 314 -1.07 12.86 2.91
CA LEU A 314 -1.69 13.48 1.74
C LEU A 314 -1.74 12.53 0.55
N ARG A 315 -0.62 11.87 0.23
CA ARG A 315 -0.56 10.89 -0.86
C ARG A 315 -1.55 9.75 -0.64
N ARG A 316 -1.70 9.25 0.59
CA ARG A 316 -2.71 8.23 0.92
C ARG A 316 -4.13 8.72 0.68
N VAL A 317 -4.49 9.92 1.13
CA VAL A 317 -5.87 10.40 1.01
C VAL A 317 -6.22 10.72 -0.46
N VAL A 318 -5.29 11.30 -1.21
CA VAL A 318 -5.48 11.55 -2.65
C VAL A 318 -5.62 10.22 -3.43
N ALA A 319 -4.87 9.18 -3.04
CA ALA A 319 -5.00 7.83 -3.63
C ALA A 319 -6.42 7.26 -3.55
N HIS A 320 -7.10 7.48 -2.42
CA HIS A 320 -8.44 6.92 -2.16
C HIS A 320 -9.54 7.61 -2.96
N ARG A 321 -9.32 8.84 -3.45
CA ARG A 321 -10.30 9.57 -4.27
C ARG A 321 -10.25 9.13 -5.74
N ASN A 322 -9.06 8.85 -6.26
CA ASN A 322 -8.87 8.49 -7.67
C ASN A 322 -9.20 7.02 -7.97
N GLY A 323 -9.50 6.22 -6.95
CA GLY A 323 -10.10 4.90 -7.10
C GLY A 323 -11.37 4.80 -6.27
N SER A 324 -12.52 4.65 -6.91
CA SER A 324 -13.72 4.13 -6.24
C SER A 324 -14.72 3.56 -7.25
N PRO A 325 -15.53 2.56 -6.86
CA PRO A 325 -15.38 1.59 -5.78
C PRO A 325 -14.94 0.20 -6.26
#